data_AF-A0A1S6LN88-F1
#
_entry.id   AF-A0A1S6LN88-F1
#
_cell.length_a   1.000
_cell.length_b   1.000
_cell.length_c   1.000
_cell.angle_alpha   90.00
_cell.angle_beta   90.00
_cell.angle_gamma   90.00
#
_symmetry.space_group_name_H-M   'P 1'
#
loop_
_entity.id
_entity.type
_entity.pdbx_description
1 polymer ?
#
loop_
_entity_poly.entity_id
_entity_poly.type
_entity_poly.pdbx_seq_one_letter_code
_entity_poly.pdbx_strand_id
1 'polypeptide(L)'
;MTIAPEKTDTQVQLRLGGEWLALCSLSLLTPGRGVAALLPDGRQVAVFLGRDGRTYAIDNRDPFSGAQVLSRGLVGSSAGRPFVASPLLKQRFDLASGDCLD
;
A
#
# COMPACT_ATOMS: atom_id res chain seq x y z
N MET A 1 31.78 26.08 -4.75
CA MET A 1 31.08 24.86 -4.30
C MET A 1 29.59 25.17 -4.32
N THR A 2 28.87 24.67 -5.32
CA THR A 2 27.39 24.79 -5.34
C THR A 2 26.83 23.63 -4.56
N ILE A 3 26.24 23.91 -3.40
CA ILE A 3 25.51 22.92 -2.62
C ILE A 3 24.20 22.66 -3.38
N ALA A 4 24.01 21.44 -3.88
CA ALA A 4 22.73 21.03 -4.43
C ALA A 4 21.67 21.07 -3.31
N PRO A 5 20.44 21.54 -3.58
CA PRO A 5 19.41 21.59 -2.55
C PRO A 5 19.16 20.18 -2.01
N GLU A 6 19.19 20.05 -0.69
CA GLU A 6 18.83 18.84 0.02
C GLU A 6 17.41 18.43 -0.38
N LYS A 7 17.27 17.32 -1.10
CA LYS A 7 15.97 16.83 -1.52
C LYS A 7 15.28 16.29 -0.26
N THR A 8 14.32 17.03 0.29
CA THR A 8 13.49 16.55 1.40
C THR A 8 12.66 15.36 0.90
N ASP A 9 13.21 14.17 1.07
CA ASP A 9 12.57 12.94 0.61
C ASP A 9 11.43 12.59 1.57
N THR A 10 10.19 12.75 1.11
CA THR A 10 9.01 12.45 1.94
C THR A 10 8.96 10.94 2.17
N GLN A 11 8.97 10.52 3.43
CA GLN A 11 9.01 9.12 3.83
C GLN A 11 7.60 8.57 4.09
N VAL A 12 7.35 7.35 3.59
CA VAL A 12 6.16 6.58 3.90
C VAL A 12 6.46 5.71 5.11
N GLN A 13 5.64 5.86 6.15
CA GLN A 13 5.79 5.13 7.40
C GLN A 13 4.51 4.39 7.74
N LEU A 14 4.64 3.23 8.38
CA LEU A 14 3.53 2.43 8.89
C LEU A 14 3.58 2.41 10.41
N ARG A 15 2.44 2.66 11.05
CA ARG A 15 2.34 2.57 12.51
C ARG A 15 2.08 1.13 12.93
N LEU A 16 3.03 0.52 13.63
CA LEU A 16 2.96 -0.86 14.13
C LEU A 16 3.24 -0.88 15.63
N GLY A 17 2.36 -1.49 16.42
CA GLY A 17 2.59 -1.65 17.86
C GLY A 17 2.80 -0.34 18.64
N GLY A 18 2.37 0.80 18.10
CA GLY A 18 2.56 2.12 18.69
C GLY A 18 3.74 2.92 18.12
N GLU A 19 4.64 2.28 17.38
CA GLU A 19 5.83 2.90 16.77
C GLU A 19 5.66 3.10 15.26
N TRP A 20 6.48 4.00 14.69
CA TRP A 20 6.51 4.25 13.25
C TRP A 20 7.66 3.48 12.61
N LEU A 21 7.32 2.61 11.66
CA LEU A 21 8.27 1.89 10.82
C LEU A 21 8.40 2.60 9.47
N ALA A 22 9.61 3.02 9.12
CA ALA A 22 9.92 3.52 7.78
C ALA A 22 9.82 2.39 6.74
N LEU A 23 9.04 2.61 5.68
CA LEU A 23 8.88 1.63 4.60
C LEU A 23 9.71 2.02 3.37
N CYS A 24 9.44 3.19 2.80
CA CYS A 24 10.07 3.64 1.57
C CYS A 24 9.93 5.17 1.38
N SER A 25 10.66 5.71 0.42
CA SER A 25 10.39 7.05 -0.11
C SER A 25 9.03 7.09 -0.80
N LEU A 26 8.27 8.18 -0.61
CA LEU A 26 7.04 8.45 -1.37
C LEU A 26 7.30 8.45 -2.88
N SER A 27 8.52 8.85 -3.32
CA SER A 27 8.89 8.86 -4.73
C SER A 27 8.99 7.47 -5.37
N LEU A 28 9.04 6.40 -4.57
CA LEU A 28 8.99 5.02 -5.06
C LEU A 28 7.55 4.53 -5.31
N LEU A 29 6.54 5.28 -4.87
CA LEU A 29 5.14 4.94 -5.11
C LEU A 29 4.63 5.63 -6.38
N THR A 30 4.02 4.84 -7.26
CA THR A 30 3.30 5.34 -8.43
C THR A 30 1.79 5.23 -8.16
N PRO A 31 0.99 6.31 -8.35
CA PRO A 31 -0.44 6.24 -8.11
C PRO A 31 -1.12 5.07 -8.83
N GLY A 32 -1.91 4.28 -8.09
CA GLY A 32 -2.61 3.10 -8.61
C GLY A 32 -1.75 1.84 -8.81
N ARG A 33 -0.45 1.86 -8.46
CA ARG A 33 0.39 0.67 -8.38
C ARG A 33 0.72 0.38 -6.91
N GLY A 34 0.47 -0.85 -6.48
CA GLY A 34 0.88 -1.30 -5.15
C GLY A 34 2.34 -1.71 -5.11
N VAL A 35 2.94 -1.57 -3.93
CA VAL A 35 4.28 -2.06 -3.60
C VAL A 35 4.18 -2.92 -2.35
N ALA A 36 4.77 -4.10 -2.37
CA ALA A 36 4.90 -4.92 -1.17
C ALA A 36 6.08 -4.45 -0.33
N ALA A 37 5.88 -4.35 0.99
CA ALA A 37 6.95 -4.13 1.96
C ALA A 37 6.97 -5.26 2.98
N LEU A 38 8.16 -5.70 3.37
CA LEU A 38 8.38 -6.73 4.37
C LEU A 38 8.47 -6.09 5.76
N LEU A 39 7.69 -6.59 6.71
CA LEU A 39 7.71 -6.16 8.10
C LEU A 39 8.75 -6.96 8.91
N PRO A 40 9.23 -6.44 10.05
CA PRO A 40 10.23 -7.13 10.88
C PRO A 40 9.80 -8.52 11.37
N ASP A 41 8.50 -8.76 11.51
CA ASP A 41 7.92 -10.05 11.93
C ASP A 41 7.68 -11.03 10.77
N GLY A 42 8.13 -10.69 9.55
CA GLY A 42 8.00 -11.52 8.36
C GLY A 42 6.65 -11.39 7.64
N ARG A 43 5.68 -10.63 8.19
CA ARG A 43 4.46 -10.29 7.46
C ARG A 43 4.77 -9.32 6.32
N GLN A 44 3.88 -9.23 5.34
CA GLN A 44 3.99 -8.30 4.23
C GLN A 44 2.79 -7.37 4.21
N VAL A 45 3.05 -6.11 3.87
CA VAL A 45 2.01 -5.09 3.69
C VAL A 45 2.03 -4.63 2.23
N ALA A 46 0.86 -4.44 1.64
CA ALA A 46 0.69 -3.81 0.34
C ALA A 46 0.43 -2.32 0.56
N VAL A 47 1.33 -1.49 0.04
CA VAL A 47 1.27 -0.03 0.14
C VAL A 47 0.83 0.55 -1.19
N PHE A 48 -0.10 1.52 -1.16
CA PHE A 48 -0.64 2.17 -2.34
C PHE A 48 -0.59 3.69 -2.19
N LEU A 49 -0.35 4.38 -3.30
CA LEU A 49 -0.59 5.81 -3.42
C LEU A 49 -1.87 6.04 -4.23
N GLY A 50 -2.82 6.76 -3.64
CA GLY A 50 -4.04 7.23 -4.29
C GLY A 50 -3.75 8.38 -5.26
N ARG A 51 -4.67 8.61 -6.21
CA ARG A 51 -4.58 9.76 -7.15
C ARG A 51 -4.78 11.11 -6.45
N ASP A 52 -5.38 11.10 -5.27
CA ASP A 52 -5.55 12.23 -4.36
C ASP A 52 -4.30 12.50 -3.50
N GLY A 53 -3.22 11.73 -3.68
CA GLY A 53 -1.98 11.84 -2.92
C GLY A 53 -2.02 11.15 -1.56
N ARG A 54 -3.11 10.46 -1.20
CA ARG A 54 -3.20 9.72 0.07
C ARG A 54 -2.52 8.37 -0.04
N THR A 55 -1.82 7.95 1.01
CA THR A 55 -1.22 6.63 1.10
C THR A 55 -2.14 5.66 1.86
N TYR A 56 -2.22 4.42 1.39
CA TYR A 56 -2.99 3.35 1.98
C TYR A 56 -2.10 2.13 2.21
N ALA A 57 -2.41 1.34 3.23
CA ALA A 57 -1.69 0.12 3.55
C ALA A 57 -2.65 -0.96 4.06
N ILE A 58 -2.61 -2.14 3.45
CA ILE A 58 -3.37 -3.33 3.86
C ILE A 58 -2.45 -4.56 3.87
N ASP A 59 -2.89 -5.69 4.43
CA ASP A 59 -2.11 -6.94 4.32
C ASP A 59 -1.82 -7.25 2.84
N ASN A 60 -0.60 -7.71 2.51
CA ASN A 60 -0.31 -8.13 1.14
C ASN A 60 -0.88 -9.53 0.85
N ARG A 61 -1.25 -10.27 1.90
CA ARG A 61 -1.85 -11.59 1.80
C ARG A 61 -3.32 -11.50 1.44
N ASP A 62 -3.68 -12.12 0.32
CA ASP A 62 -5.07 -12.40 0.00
C ASP A 62 -5.61 -13.49 0.95
N PRO A 63 -6.64 -13.22 1.76
CA PRO A 63 -7.13 -14.17 2.76
C PRO A 63 -7.82 -15.40 2.15
N PHE A 64 -8.30 -15.33 0.91
CA PHE A 64 -8.98 -16.45 0.24
C PHE A 64 -7.99 -17.44 -0.38
N SER A 65 -6.93 -16.92 -1.02
CA SER A 65 -5.91 -17.76 -1.65
C SER A 65 -4.71 -18.05 -0.75
N GLY A 66 -4.50 -17.24 0.29
CA GLY A 66 -3.33 -17.27 1.15
C GLY A 66 -2.05 -16.70 0.52
N ALA A 67 -2.11 -16.21 -0.72
CA ALA A 67 -0.96 -15.74 -1.48
C ALA A 67 -0.61 -14.27 -1.21
N GLN A 68 0.67 -13.92 -1.28
CA GLN A 68 1.19 -12.56 -1.08
C GLN A 68 1.11 -11.72 -2.36
N VAL A 69 -0.10 -11.33 -2.75
CA VAL A 69 -0.39 -10.81 -4.10
C VAL A 69 -1.17 -9.50 -4.16
N LEU A 70 -1.72 -8.98 -3.05
CA LEU A 70 -2.64 -7.83 -3.10
C LEU A 70 -1.98 -6.56 -3.65
N SER A 71 -0.69 -6.33 -3.39
CA SER A 71 0.09 -5.24 -4.00
C SER A 71 0.10 -5.24 -5.54
N ARG A 72 -0.18 -6.39 -6.17
CA ARG A 72 -0.23 -6.54 -7.64
C ARG A 72 -1.65 -6.39 -8.20
N GLY A 73 -2.63 -6.13 -7.35
CA GLY A 73 -4.03 -5.99 -7.73
C GLY A 73 -4.31 -4.70 -8.50
N LEU A 74 -5.46 -4.68 -9.18
CA LEU A 74 -5.95 -3.49 -9.87
C LEU A 74 -6.67 -2.59 -8.88
N VAL A 75 -6.22 -1.34 -8.77
CA VAL A 75 -6.88 -0.34 -7.92
C VAL A 75 -8.05 0.29 -8.65
N GLY A 76 -9.18 0.45 -7.95
CA GLY A 76 -10.39 1.08 -8.45
C GLY A 76 -11.10 1.90 -7.37
N SER A 77 -12.29 2.39 -7.69
CA SER A 77 -13.17 3.04 -6.72
C SER A 77 -14.61 2.59 -6.93
N SER A 78 -15.34 2.40 -5.83
CA SER A 78 -16.77 2.08 -5.82
C SER A 78 -17.47 2.99 -4.82
N ALA A 79 -18.44 3.79 -5.27
CA ALA A 79 -19.14 4.77 -4.44
C ALA A 79 -18.19 5.68 -3.63
N GLY A 80 -17.06 6.07 -4.22
CA GLY A 80 -16.03 6.91 -3.56
C GLY A 80 -15.07 6.16 -2.64
N ARG A 81 -15.25 4.85 -2.40
CA ARG A 81 -14.33 4.03 -1.61
C ARG A 81 -13.23 3.46 -2.52
N PRO A 82 -11.94 3.72 -2.24
CA PRO A 82 -10.84 3.14 -3.01
C PRO A 82 -10.70 1.66 -2.65
N PHE A 83 -10.51 0.79 -3.64
CA PHE A 83 -10.31 -0.65 -3.42
C PHE A 83 -9.18 -1.19 -4.28
N VAL A 84 -8.65 -2.35 -3.91
CA VAL A 84 -7.81 -3.19 -4.76
C VAL A 84 -8.49 -4.54 -5.03
N ALA A 85 -8.59 -4.93 -6.30
CA ALA A 85 -9.09 -6.25 -6.65
C ALA A 85 -7.94 -7.27 -6.61
N SER A 86 -8.13 -8.39 -5.89
CA SER A 86 -7.14 -9.48 -5.84
C SER A 86 -6.77 -9.93 -7.26
N PRO A 87 -5.48 -10.08 -7.60
CA PRO A 87 -5.05 -10.57 -8.90
C PRO A 87 -5.63 -11.94 -9.25
N LEU A 88 -5.83 -12.80 -8.25
CA LEU A 88 -6.16 -14.21 -8.44
C LEU A 88 -7.67 -14.40 -8.56
N LEU A 89 -8.42 -13.96 -7.56
CA LEU A 89 -9.83 -14.31 -7.40
C LEU A 89 -10.78 -13.11 -7.51
N LYS A 90 -10.24 -11.91 -7.76
CA LYS A 90 -10.97 -10.66 -8.06
C LYS A 90 -11.85 -10.10 -6.94
N GLN A 91 -11.84 -10.67 -5.74
CA GLN A 91 -12.45 -10.01 -4.59
C GLN A 91 -11.81 -8.64 -4.39
N ARG A 92 -12.63 -7.67 -4.02
CA ARG A 92 -12.27 -6.27 -3.83
C ARG A 92 -12.05 -6.04 -2.35
N PHE A 93 -10.89 -5.48 -2.01
CA PHE A 93 -10.53 -5.11 -0.65
C PHE A 93 -10.48 -3.59 -0.54
N ASP A 94 -11.19 -3.04 0.45
CA ASP A 94 -11.15 -1.60 0.74
C ASP A 94 -9.74 -1.18 1.13
N LEU A 95 -9.16 -0.18 0.47
CA LEU A 95 -7.84 0.33 0.81
C LEU A 95 -7.84 1.13 2.13
N ALA A 96 -9.00 1.61 2.57
CA ALA A 96 -9.10 2.36 3.82
C ALA A 96 -9.15 1.46 5.06
N SER A 97 -9.86 0.33 5.00
CA SER A 97 -10.05 -0.57 6.16
C SER A 97 -9.37 -1.93 6.02
N GLY A 98 -9.12 -2.40 4.80
CA GLY A 98 -8.67 -3.77 4.51
C GLY A 98 -9.81 -4.79 4.39
N ASP A 99 -11.06 -4.39 4.60
CA ASP A 99 -12.20 -5.30 4.54
C ASP A 99 -12.50 -5.78 3.12
N CYS A 100 -12.95 -7.03 2.99
CA CYS A 100 -13.53 -7.54 1.76
C CYS A 100 -14.88 -6.85 1.49
N LEU A 101 -15.08 -6.42 0.25
CA LEU A 101 -16.30 -5.75 -0.22
C LEU A 101 -17.27 -6.68 -0.97
N ASP A 102 -16.91 -7.96 -1.07
CA ASP A 102 -17.66 -9.02 -1.74
C ASP A 102 -18.04 -10.13 -0.76
#